data_AF-A0A1S0UBK2-F1
#
_entry.id   AF-A0A1S0UBK2-F1
#
_cell.length_a   1.000
_cell.length_b   1.000
_cell.length_c   1.000
_cell.angle_alpha   90.00
_cell.angle_beta   90.00
_cell.angle_gamma   90.00
#
_symmetry.space_group_name_H-M   'P 1'
#
loop_
_entity.id
_entity.type
_entity.pdbx_description
1 polymer ?
#
loop_
_entity_poly.entity_id
_entity_poly.type
_entity_poly.pdbx_seq_one_letter_code
_entity_poly.pdbx_strand_id
1 'polypeptide(L)'
;MPINQFFYAVSIFIMIFVNRKPPDFACKIDDPTRIEMINSVDPCMIKDLSTGSVLNCASVNSGTSIVSNSTDQSYSILFEYELLCVNPFIQEAGFSVFSAGALLVVPITSHLSDRYGRRLIFLISMYSSVIFSLIIAFSPNYAIFVLLRFLVGAAADTYLTIGSILCCETVAGSFREWISLFGVTSWLLGYLYVGVLEVFIKDWRKLYFVSTIPSLLTIIYFWLLPESPHWMISRRRIHGIQKYIKMSSWFNNIEIDLNKCQSESMQKRPVEECKERTVCDLFKYKRIVYFLFVNGYITMTMNFYYFVVSFDSVNLTKHAFMGYILSGLSEIPGGIIVIPLLHFFGRRSVACVSFFLQATAALVTPFIRGIQWARISCNLFGRMTNEIVYSTHPLLANEMMPTTIRTISYSIINIPQSIGIMLSPLLKYSDLGDGKVPQFILAGLSFAAAALAITLPETKGKPMPEDLNQLDPGPFLRYFITEQSSTKK
;
A
#
# COMPACT_ATOMS: atom_id res chain seq x y z
N MET A 1 -6.37 8.60 -13.91
CA MET A 1 -5.96 8.37 -12.50
C MET A 1 -6.99 7.59 -11.69
N PRO A 2 -8.29 7.98 -11.61
CA PRO A 2 -9.24 7.33 -10.70
C PRO A 2 -9.42 5.84 -11.01
N ILE A 3 -9.62 5.51 -12.29
CA ILE A 3 -9.75 4.13 -12.79
C ILE A 3 -8.51 3.27 -12.47
N ASN A 4 -7.30 3.86 -12.47
CA ASN A 4 -6.07 3.12 -12.16
C ASN A 4 -6.02 2.71 -10.68
N GLN A 5 -6.40 3.63 -9.79
CA GLN A 5 -6.47 3.37 -8.35
C GLN A 5 -7.49 2.28 -8.03
N PHE A 6 -8.64 2.30 -8.73
CA PHE A 6 -9.65 1.24 -8.63
C PHE A 6 -9.07 -0.14 -8.96
N PHE A 7 -8.46 -0.32 -10.14
CA PHE A 7 -7.93 -1.63 -10.54
C PHE A 7 -6.73 -2.08 -9.71
N TYR A 8 -5.91 -1.14 -9.24
CA TYR A 8 -4.82 -1.44 -8.34
C TYR A 8 -5.34 -1.97 -6.98
N ALA A 9 -6.34 -1.31 -6.39
CA ALA A 9 -7.01 -1.77 -5.19
C ALA A 9 -7.61 -3.18 -5.37
N VAL A 10 -8.32 -3.42 -6.48
CA VAL A 10 -8.87 -4.75 -6.81
C VAL A 10 -7.77 -5.82 -6.82
N SER A 11 -6.64 -5.54 -7.46
CA SER A 11 -5.51 -6.48 -7.58
C SER A 11 -4.81 -6.81 -6.25
N ILE A 12 -4.91 -5.91 -5.26
CA ILE A 12 -4.38 -6.10 -3.92
C ILE A 12 -5.38 -6.87 -3.06
N PHE A 13 -6.60 -6.36 -2.93
CA PHE A 13 -7.56 -6.85 -1.94
C PHE A 13 -8.22 -8.17 -2.31
N ILE A 14 -8.16 -8.60 -3.58
CA ILE A 14 -8.59 -9.94 -3.98
C ILE A 14 -7.90 -11.05 -3.16
N MET A 15 -6.65 -10.83 -2.72
CA MET A 15 -5.91 -11.79 -1.90
C MET A 15 -6.58 -12.11 -0.57
N ILE A 16 -7.38 -11.18 -0.01
CA ILE A 16 -8.10 -11.38 1.25
C ILE A 16 -9.04 -12.59 1.15
N PHE A 17 -9.68 -12.76 0.00
CA PHE A 17 -10.63 -13.84 -0.24
C PHE A 17 -9.96 -15.08 -0.82
N VAL A 18 -8.95 -14.89 -1.68
CA VAL A 18 -8.21 -15.99 -2.31
C VAL A 18 -7.45 -16.81 -1.27
N ASN A 19 -6.76 -16.16 -0.32
CA ASN A 19 -5.99 -16.82 0.75
C ASN A 19 -6.85 -17.21 1.97
N ARG A 20 -8.18 -17.23 1.84
CA ARG A 20 -9.06 -17.57 2.96
C ARG A 20 -8.93 -19.06 3.30
N LYS A 21 -8.72 -19.37 4.58
CA LYS A 21 -8.70 -20.75 5.07
C LYS A 21 -10.14 -21.28 5.19
N PRO A 22 -10.41 -22.52 4.77
CA PRO A 22 -11.70 -23.16 5.02
C PRO A 22 -11.89 -23.34 6.55
N PRO A 23 -13.12 -23.18 7.06
CA PRO A 23 -13.39 -23.21 8.50
C PRO A 23 -13.17 -24.60 9.13
N ASP A 24 -13.51 -25.67 8.39
CA ASP A 24 -13.44 -27.05 8.88
C ASP A 24 -12.54 -27.88 7.95
N PHE A 25 -11.23 -27.88 8.19
CA PHE A 25 -10.31 -28.80 7.53
C PHE A 25 -9.62 -29.69 8.56
N ALA A 26 -9.41 -30.95 8.18
CA ALA A 26 -8.78 -31.97 8.99
C ALA A 26 -7.73 -32.72 8.18
N CYS A 27 -6.70 -33.21 8.87
CA CYS A 27 -5.76 -34.15 8.27
C CYS A 27 -6.41 -35.55 8.27
N LYS A 28 -6.73 -36.07 7.08
CA LYS A 28 -7.09 -37.48 6.90
C LYS A 28 -5.81 -38.31 6.92
N ILE A 29 -5.82 -39.35 7.74
CA ILE A 29 -4.74 -40.32 7.91
C ILE A 29 -5.20 -41.63 7.30
N ASP A 30 -4.46 -42.17 6.33
CA ASP A 30 -4.79 -43.42 5.65
C ASP A 30 -4.40 -44.66 6.48
N ASP A 31 -3.39 -44.55 7.36
CA ASP A 31 -3.00 -45.60 8.32
C ASP A 31 -3.02 -45.10 9.78
N PRO A 32 -4.17 -45.23 10.48
CA PRO A 32 -4.35 -44.75 11.84
C PRO A 32 -3.57 -45.56 12.90
N THR A 33 -2.93 -46.68 12.53
CA THR A 33 -2.13 -47.48 13.49
C THR A 33 -0.74 -46.90 13.75
N ARG A 34 -0.26 -46.04 12.83
CA ARG A 34 1.08 -45.45 12.86
C ARG A 34 1.07 -43.97 13.24
N ILE A 35 -0.03 -43.26 13.01
CA ILE A 35 -0.12 -41.81 13.15
C ILE A 35 -1.39 -41.44 13.93
N GLU A 36 -1.25 -40.59 14.95
CA GLU A 36 -2.36 -40.07 15.76
C GLU A 36 -2.39 -38.54 15.72
N MET A 37 -3.57 -37.91 15.76
CA MET A 37 -3.67 -36.46 15.89
C MET A 37 -3.34 -36.03 17.32
N ILE A 38 -2.45 -35.04 17.48
CA ILE A 38 -1.97 -34.60 18.80
C ILE A 38 -3.03 -33.82 19.57
N ASN A 39 -3.79 -32.97 18.88
CA ASN A 39 -4.82 -32.11 19.45
C ASN A 39 -5.86 -31.75 18.39
N SER A 40 -7.13 -31.65 18.78
CA SER A 40 -8.22 -31.18 17.90
C SER A 40 -8.17 -29.67 17.59
N VAL A 41 -7.19 -28.95 18.17
CA VAL A 41 -7.06 -27.48 18.07
C VAL A 41 -6.20 -27.06 16.88
N ASP A 42 -5.18 -27.85 16.51
CA ASP A 42 -4.31 -27.60 15.35
C ASP A 42 -4.41 -28.76 14.35
N PRO A 43 -5.28 -28.68 13.32
CA PRO A 43 -5.53 -29.76 12.37
C PRO A 43 -4.33 -30.10 11.46
N CYS A 44 -3.23 -29.36 11.58
CA CYS A 44 -2.01 -29.55 10.80
C CYS A 44 -0.94 -30.41 11.49
N MET A 45 -1.05 -30.65 12.80
CA MET A 45 -0.02 -31.32 13.59
C MET A 45 -0.42 -32.77 13.90
N ILE A 46 0.42 -33.71 13.51
CA ILE A 46 0.24 -35.15 13.71
C ILE A 46 1.40 -35.74 14.51
N LYS A 47 1.16 -36.80 15.26
CA LYS A 47 2.17 -37.56 16.00
C LYS A 47 2.43 -38.87 15.29
N ASP A 48 3.69 -39.18 15.01
CA ASP A 48 4.07 -40.54 14.65
C ASP A 48 4.21 -41.38 15.94
N LEU A 49 3.44 -42.46 16.05
CA LEU A 49 3.41 -43.35 17.20
C LEU A 49 4.69 -44.21 17.30
N SER A 50 5.41 -44.39 16.18
CA SER A 50 6.62 -45.22 16.13
C SER A 50 7.88 -44.51 16.62
N THR A 51 8.00 -43.20 16.36
CA THR A 51 9.16 -42.38 16.74
C THR A 51 8.85 -41.40 17.87
N GLY A 52 7.57 -41.18 18.18
CA GLY A 52 7.12 -40.15 19.10
C GLY A 52 7.29 -38.73 18.57
N SER A 53 7.72 -38.54 17.32
CA SER A 53 7.98 -37.22 16.74
C SER A 53 6.70 -36.54 16.25
N VAL A 54 6.63 -35.24 16.43
CA VAL A 54 5.56 -34.39 15.90
C VAL A 54 5.90 -33.99 14.47
N LEU A 55 4.99 -34.27 13.53
CA LEU A 55 5.14 -33.99 12.10
C LEU A 55 3.99 -33.11 11.62
N ASN A 56 4.22 -32.38 10.52
CA ASN A 56 3.16 -31.66 9.83
C ASN A 56 2.43 -32.60 8.88
N CYS A 57 1.11 -32.50 8.81
CA CYS A 57 0.27 -33.27 7.88
C CYS A 57 0.77 -33.15 6.41
N ALA A 58 1.22 -31.96 6.01
CA ALA A 58 1.76 -31.72 4.66
C ALA A 58 3.18 -32.26 4.42
N SER A 59 3.89 -32.73 5.45
CA SER A 59 5.27 -33.23 5.34
C SER A 59 5.37 -34.75 5.13
N VAL A 60 4.27 -35.47 5.28
CA VAL A 60 4.21 -36.92 5.11
C VAL A 60 3.69 -37.23 3.71
N ASN A 61 4.61 -37.44 2.77
CA ASN A 61 4.31 -37.69 1.35
C ASN A 61 3.53 -39.00 1.09
N SER A 62 3.31 -39.83 2.11
CA SER A 62 2.73 -41.18 1.95
C SER A 62 1.82 -41.49 3.13
N GLY A 63 0.51 -41.28 2.95
CA GLY A 63 -0.52 -41.73 3.90
C GLY A 63 -1.28 -40.63 4.65
N THR A 64 -1.10 -39.35 4.32
CA THR A 64 -1.92 -38.26 4.86
C THR A 64 -2.40 -37.30 3.77
N SER A 65 -3.66 -36.89 3.83
CA SER A 65 -4.27 -35.93 2.91
C SER A 65 -5.13 -34.92 3.68
N ILE A 66 -5.19 -33.68 3.23
CA ILE A 66 -6.03 -32.67 3.89
C ILE A 66 -7.45 -32.76 3.32
N VAL A 67 -8.44 -32.99 4.18
CA VAL A 67 -9.85 -33.09 3.80
C VAL A 67 -10.65 -32.04 4.56
N SER A 68 -11.53 -31.32 3.87
CA SER A 68 -12.47 -30.40 4.50
C SER A 68 -13.88 -30.93 4.37
N ASN A 69 -14.71 -30.91 5.41
CA ASN A 69 -16.12 -31.34 5.29
C ASN A 69 -17.03 -30.27 4.67
N SER A 70 -16.49 -29.08 4.43
CA SER A 70 -17.25 -27.94 3.90
C SER A 70 -17.42 -28.03 2.39
N THR A 71 -18.55 -27.56 1.87
CA THR A 71 -18.75 -27.31 0.42
C THR A 71 -17.79 -26.23 -0.13
N ASP A 72 -17.01 -25.59 0.74
CA ASP A 72 -16.01 -24.58 0.39
C ASP A 72 -14.66 -25.17 -0.08
N GLN A 73 -14.53 -26.50 -0.15
CA GLN A 73 -13.33 -27.22 -0.62
C GLN A 73 -12.71 -26.60 -1.89
N SER A 74 -13.53 -26.29 -2.91
CA SER A 74 -13.04 -25.95 -4.26
C SER A 74 -12.70 -24.47 -4.46
N TYR A 75 -12.77 -23.64 -3.41
CA TYR A 75 -12.81 -22.19 -3.56
C TYR A 75 -11.54 -21.46 -3.13
N SER A 76 -10.65 -22.11 -2.37
CA SER A 76 -9.43 -21.49 -1.83
C SER A 76 -8.15 -21.97 -2.52
N ILE A 77 -7.24 -21.04 -2.81
CA ILE A 77 -5.93 -21.34 -3.39
C ILE A 77 -5.09 -22.24 -2.47
N LEU A 78 -5.25 -22.07 -1.14
CA LEU A 78 -4.47 -22.80 -0.15
C LEU A 78 -4.87 -24.27 -0.10
N PHE A 79 -6.13 -24.59 -0.41
CA PHE A 79 -6.60 -25.96 -0.49
C PHE A 79 -6.21 -26.58 -1.84
N GLU A 80 -6.43 -25.88 -2.96
CA GLU A 80 -6.14 -26.42 -4.30
C GLU A 80 -4.66 -26.75 -4.51
N TYR A 81 -3.74 -25.97 -3.95
CA TYR A 81 -2.30 -26.25 -4.02
C TYR A 81 -1.75 -26.94 -2.75
N GLU A 82 -2.61 -27.45 -1.87
CA GLU A 82 -2.23 -28.21 -0.66
C GLU A 82 -1.28 -27.46 0.31
N LEU A 83 -1.46 -26.14 0.44
CA LEU A 83 -0.60 -25.25 1.22
C LEU A 83 -1.06 -24.97 2.66
N LEU A 84 -2.22 -25.49 3.08
CA LEU A 84 -2.84 -25.16 4.37
C LEU A 84 -1.94 -25.41 5.60
N CYS A 85 -1.12 -26.45 5.55
CA CYS A 85 -0.20 -26.85 6.62
C CYS A 85 1.29 -26.58 6.30
N VAL A 86 1.55 -25.75 5.29
CA VAL A 86 2.90 -25.29 4.92
C VAL A 86 3.25 -24.02 5.69
N ASN A 87 4.53 -23.64 5.73
CA ASN A 87 5.01 -22.43 6.38
C ASN A 87 4.17 -21.18 5.99
N PRO A 88 3.71 -20.36 6.95
CA PRO A 88 3.00 -19.10 6.70
C PRO A 88 3.62 -18.17 5.66
N PHE A 89 4.95 -18.11 5.59
CA PHE A 89 5.67 -17.32 4.58
C PHE A 89 5.33 -17.77 3.16
N ILE A 90 5.15 -19.08 2.95
CA ILE A 90 4.75 -19.65 1.66
C ILE A 90 3.27 -19.37 1.43
N GLN A 91 2.39 -19.49 2.43
CA GLN A 91 0.95 -19.23 2.28
C GLN A 91 0.68 -17.77 1.82
N GLU A 92 1.38 -16.79 2.39
CA GLU A 92 1.21 -15.37 2.06
C GLU A 92 2.13 -14.84 0.96
N ALA A 93 2.95 -15.70 0.37
CA ALA A 93 3.93 -15.31 -0.65
C ALA A 93 3.26 -14.55 -1.81
N GLY A 94 2.04 -14.91 -2.20
CA GLY A 94 1.29 -14.21 -3.26
C GLY A 94 1.09 -12.70 -3.05
N PHE A 95 0.95 -12.22 -1.82
CA PHE A 95 0.84 -10.78 -1.53
C PHE A 95 2.20 -10.15 -1.22
N SER A 96 3.04 -10.83 -0.44
CA SER A 96 4.37 -10.34 -0.09
C SER A 96 5.25 -10.15 -1.34
N VAL A 97 5.22 -11.11 -2.28
CA VAL A 97 5.98 -11.06 -3.53
C VAL A 97 5.42 -10.01 -4.51
N PHE A 98 4.10 -9.79 -4.52
CA PHE A 98 3.51 -8.66 -5.25
C PHE A 98 4.10 -7.33 -4.78
N SER A 99 4.16 -7.13 -3.46
CA SER A 99 4.73 -5.92 -2.85
C SER A 99 6.24 -5.80 -3.09
N ALA A 100 6.97 -6.92 -3.11
CA ALA A 100 8.39 -6.95 -3.45
C ALA A 100 8.64 -6.55 -4.92
N GLY A 101 7.78 -7.00 -5.85
CA GLY A 101 7.83 -6.60 -7.26
C GLY A 101 7.68 -5.10 -7.44
N ALA A 102 6.71 -4.49 -6.73
CA ALA A 102 6.53 -3.04 -6.70
C ALA A 102 7.81 -2.32 -6.22
N LEU A 103 8.35 -2.73 -5.07
CA LEU A 103 9.55 -2.10 -4.47
C LEU A 103 10.78 -2.15 -5.39
N LEU A 104 11.03 -3.28 -6.05
CA LEU A 104 12.25 -3.49 -6.82
C LEU A 104 12.18 -2.89 -8.24
N VAL A 105 11.00 -2.94 -8.87
CA VAL A 105 10.87 -2.59 -10.30
C VAL A 105 10.51 -1.12 -10.52
N VAL A 106 9.71 -0.53 -9.64
CA VAL A 106 9.19 0.85 -9.82
C VAL A 106 10.30 1.90 -9.96
N PRO A 107 11.40 1.88 -9.20
CA PRO A 107 12.48 2.85 -9.39
C PRO A 107 13.10 2.78 -10.79
N ILE A 108 13.26 1.55 -11.32
CA ILE A 108 13.84 1.30 -12.64
C ILE A 108 12.87 1.78 -13.73
N THR A 109 11.60 1.41 -13.65
CA THR A 109 10.59 1.80 -14.64
C THR A 109 10.28 3.29 -14.59
N SER A 110 10.34 3.91 -13.41
CA SER A 110 10.22 5.37 -13.25
C SER A 110 11.36 6.07 -13.99
N HIS A 111 12.61 5.64 -13.82
CA HIS A 111 13.75 6.18 -14.57
C HIS A 111 13.63 5.95 -16.08
N LEU A 112 13.15 4.77 -16.50
CA LEU A 112 12.88 4.50 -17.91
C LEU A 112 11.80 5.43 -18.48
N SER A 113 10.79 5.79 -17.67
CA SER A 113 9.72 6.70 -18.10
C SER A 113 10.20 8.14 -18.31
N ASP A 114 11.20 8.59 -17.54
CA ASP A 114 11.89 9.86 -17.79
C ASP A 114 12.67 9.84 -19.11
N ARG A 115 13.26 8.70 -19.47
CA ARG A 115 14.10 8.58 -20.68
C ARG A 115 13.30 8.38 -21.97
N TYR A 116 12.32 7.50 -21.94
CA TYR A 116 11.59 7.02 -23.12
C TYR A 116 10.21 7.65 -23.31
N GLY A 117 9.66 8.27 -22.26
CA GLY A 117 8.34 8.91 -22.28
C GLY A 117 7.42 8.31 -21.21
N ARG A 118 6.61 9.18 -20.58
CA ARG A 118 5.71 8.80 -19.49
C ARG A 118 4.59 7.91 -20.01
N ARG A 119 3.95 8.30 -21.13
CA ARG A 119 2.83 7.58 -21.73
C ARG A 119 3.22 6.16 -22.15
N LEU A 120 4.39 5.98 -22.77
CA LEU A 120 4.81 4.67 -23.28
C LEU A 120 4.96 3.66 -22.14
N ILE A 121 5.75 4.00 -21.11
CA ILE A 121 6.00 3.09 -19.99
C ILE A 121 4.72 2.86 -19.19
N PHE A 122 3.87 3.88 -19.04
CA PHE A 122 2.55 3.74 -18.42
C PHE A 122 1.68 2.71 -19.15
N LEU A 123 1.55 2.79 -20.49
CA LEU A 123 0.71 1.86 -21.25
C LEU A 123 1.25 0.43 -21.23
N ILE A 124 2.57 0.25 -21.35
CA ILE A 124 3.21 -1.08 -21.29
C ILE A 124 2.96 -1.73 -19.92
N SER A 125 3.20 -0.99 -18.83
CA SER A 125 2.97 -1.48 -17.47
C SER A 125 1.50 -1.77 -17.20
N MET A 126 0.59 -0.91 -17.67
CA MET A 126 -0.85 -1.13 -17.52
C MET A 126 -1.32 -2.40 -18.23
N TYR A 127 -0.98 -2.59 -19.51
CA TYR A 127 -1.44 -3.76 -20.27
C TYR A 127 -0.78 -5.05 -19.83
N SER A 128 0.50 -5.01 -19.44
CA SER A 128 1.16 -6.17 -18.85
C SER A 128 0.49 -6.59 -17.53
N SER A 129 0.12 -5.64 -16.66
CA SER A 129 -0.64 -5.93 -15.44
C SER A 129 -1.96 -6.64 -15.73
N VAL A 130 -2.72 -6.20 -16.73
CA VAL A 130 -4.00 -6.81 -17.12
C VAL A 130 -3.80 -8.23 -17.66
N ILE A 131 -2.84 -8.41 -18.58
CA ILE A 131 -2.53 -9.70 -19.18
C ILE A 131 -2.09 -10.71 -18.11
N PHE A 132 -1.13 -10.34 -17.25
CA PHE A 132 -0.66 -11.23 -16.20
C PHE A 132 -1.76 -11.55 -15.18
N SER A 133 -2.64 -10.59 -14.86
CA SER A 133 -3.79 -10.83 -13.96
C SER A 133 -4.80 -11.82 -14.54
N LEU A 134 -5.02 -11.82 -15.86
CA LEU A 134 -5.85 -12.84 -16.52
C LEU A 134 -5.19 -14.22 -16.52
N ILE A 135 -3.87 -14.28 -16.74
CA ILE A 135 -3.11 -15.54 -16.74
C ILE A 135 -3.10 -16.19 -15.34
N ILE A 136 -3.15 -15.39 -14.26
CA ILE A 136 -3.21 -15.90 -12.88
C ILE A 136 -4.38 -16.89 -12.67
N ALA A 137 -5.54 -16.63 -13.26
CA ALA A 137 -6.70 -17.52 -13.13
C ALA A 137 -6.43 -18.94 -13.67
N PHE A 138 -5.45 -19.08 -14.57
CA PHE A 138 -5.06 -20.33 -15.22
C PHE A 138 -3.73 -20.89 -14.69
N SER A 139 -3.19 -20.40 -13.58
CA SER A 139 -1.92 -20.91 -13.05
C SER A 139 -2.03 -22.40 -12.70
N PRO A 140 -1.13 -23.27 -13.17
CA PRO A 140 -1.22 -24.70 -12.91
C PRO A 140 -0.62 -25.10 -11.55
N ASN A 141 0.29 -24.30 -11.00
CA ASN A 141 0.92 -24.53 -9.71
C ASN A 141 1.19 -23.21 -8.97
N TYR A 142 1.49 -23.31 -7.67
CA TYR A 142 1.71 -22.15 -6.82
C TYR A 142 2.94 -21.31 -7.21
N ALA A 143 4.00 -21.94 -7.74
CA ALA A 143 5.20 -21.21 -8.15
C ALA A 143 4.92 -20.24 -9.31
N ILE A 144 4.16 -20.69 -10.32
CA ILE A 144 3.72 -19.84 -11.43
C ILE A 144 2.77 -18.75 -10.93
N PHE A 145 1.86 -19.08 -10.00
CA PHE A 145 1.00 -18.09 -9.36
C PHE A 145 1.82 -16.96 -8.70
N VAL A 146 2.81 -17.32 -7.86
CA VAL A 146 3.67 -16.35 -7.16
C VAL A 146 4.51 -15.52 -8.15
N LEU A 147 5.05 -16.14 -9.20
CA LEU A 147 5.78 -15.43 -10.25
C LEU A 147 4.89 -14.42 -10.97
N LEU A 148 3.67 -14.80 -11.35
CA LEU A 148 2.72 -13.88 -11.98
C LEU A 148 2.33 -12.75 -11.02
N ARG A 149 2.17 -13.03 -9.73
CA ARG A 149 1.92 -12.01 -8.69
C ARG A 149 3.06 -11.01 -8.59
N PHE A 150 4.32 -11.45 -8.69
CA PHE A 150 5.48 -10.55 -8.78
C PHE A 150 5.35 -9.60 -9.97
N LEU A 151 5.07 -10.15 -11.15
CA LEU A 151 4.97 -9.39 -12.40
C LEU A 151 3.79 -8.40 -12.37
N VAL A 152 2.63 -8.81 -11.84
CA VAL A 152 1.49 -7.91 -11.64
C VAL A 152 1.85 -6.81 -10.65
N GLY A 153 2.49 -7.10 -9.51
CA GLY A 153 2.88 -6.08 -8.54
C GLY A 153 3.85 -5.05 -9.12
N ALA A 154 4.87 -5.51 -9.84
CA ALA A 154 5.81 -4.68 -10.55
C ALA A 154 5.14 -3.76 -11.58
N ALA A 155 4.26 -4.34 -12.41
CA ALA A 155 3.53 -3.61 -13.45
C ALA A 155 2.50 -2.65 -12.87
N ALA A 156 1.79 -3.07 -11.82
CA ALA A 156 0.66 -2.34 -11.28
C ALA A 156 1.07 -1.07 -10.54
N ASP A 157 2.08 -1.19 -9.68
CA ASP A 157 2.62 -0.04 -8.95
C ASP A 157 3.39 0.91 -9.90
N THR A 158 3.96 0.38 -10.98
CA THR A 158 4.58 1.20 -12.05
C THR A 158 3.57 2.09 -12.75
N TYR A 159 2.44 1.54 -13.24
CA TYR A 159 1.43 2.38 -13.89
C TYR A 159 0.80 3.36 -12.90
N LEU A 160 0.67 2.99 -11.62
CA LEU A 160 0.12 3.88 -10.60
C LEU A 160 1.03 5.09 -10.37
N THR A 161 2.32 4.82 -10.20
CA THR A 161 3.35 5.84 -9.96
C THR A 161 3.48 6.77 -11.16
N ILE A 162 3.71 6.22 -12.36
CA ILE A 162 3.86 7.02 -13.58
C ILE A 162 2.56 7.74 -13.93
N GLY A 163 1.41 7.09 -13.72
CA GLY A 163 0.11 7.70 -13.95
C GLY A 163 -0.15 8.91 -13.05
N SER A 164 0.28 8.84 -11.79
CA SER A 164 0.19 9.95 -10.84
C SER A 164 1.08 11.12 -11.27
N ILE A 165 2.31 10.84 -11.70
CA ILE A 165 3.24 11.86 -12.24
C ILE A 165 2.66 12.51 -13.50
N LEU A 166 2.18 11.70 -14.45
CA LEU A 166 1.58 12.19 -15.68
C LEU A 166 0.38 13.09 -15.38
N CYS A 167 -0.47 12.75 -14.42
CA CYS A 167 -1.59 13.60 -14.03
C CYS A 167 -1.13 14.93 -13.44
N CYS A 168 -0.11 14.93 -12.60
CA CYS A 168 0.48 16.17 -12.06
C CYS A 168 1.11 17.06 -13.15
N GLU A 169 1.70 16.46 -14.18
CA GLU A 169 2.34 17.16 -15.30
C GLU A 169 1.34 17.66 -16.35
N THR A 170 0.17 17.02 -16.49
CA THR A 170 -0.86 17.36 -17.51
C THR A 170 -1.92 18.31 -16.95
N VAL A 171 -2.26 18.21 -15.67
CA VAL A 171 -3.38 18.96 -15.07
C VAL A 171 -2.90 20.24 -14.39
N ALA A 172 -3.67 21.32 -14.57
CA ALA A 172 -3.43 22.61 -13.92
C ALA A 172 -3.43 22.49 -12.39
N GLY A 173 -2.61 23.32 -11.73
CA GLY A 173 -2.43 23.29 -10.27
C GLY A 173 -3.73 23.38 -9.47
N SER A 174 -4.72 24.15 -9.95
CA SER A 174 -6.03 24.34 -9.32
C SER A 174 -6.87 23.07 -9.21
N PHE A 175 -6.64 22.07 -10.06
CA PHE A 175 -7.41 20.81 -10.05
C PHE A 175 -6.69 19.67 -9.33
N ARG A 176 -5.46 19.88 -8.84
CA ARG A 176 -4.66 18.81 -8.22
C ARG A 176 -5.28 18.27 -6.93
N GLU A 177 -5.99 19.10 -6.17
CA GLU A 177 -6.71 18.67 -4.96
C GLU A 177 -7.82 17.65 -5.29
N TRP A 178 -8.58 17.90 -6.37
CA TRP A 178 -9.63 16.99 -6.85
C TRP A 178 -9.06 15.64 -7.30
N ILE A 179 -7.88 15.63 -7.91
CA ILE A 179 -7.22 14.39 -8.35
C ILE A 179 -6.97 13.45 -7.16
N SER A 180 -6.49 13.99 -6.04
CA SER A 180 -6.26 13.21 -4.83
C SER A 180 -7.55 12.63 -4.27
N LEU A 181 -8.62 13.45 -4.19
CA LEU A 181 -9.94 13.02 -3.71
C LEU A 181 -10.53 11.89 -4.57
N PHE A 182 -10.47 12.02 -5.90
CA PHE A 182 -10.94 10.97 -6.80
C PHE A 182 -10.09 9.70 -6.72
N GLY A 183 -8.79 9.84 -6.45
CA GLY A 183 -7.89 8.71 -6.22
C GLY A 183 -8.30 7.88 -5.01
N VAL A 184 -8.49 8.50 -3.84
CA VAL A 184 -8.90 7.84 -2.59
C VAL A 184 -10.28 7.20 -2.75
N THR A 185 -11.24 7.93 -3.33
CA THR A 185 -12.58 7.39 -3.58
C THR A 185 -12.54 6.16 -4.48
N SER A 186 -11.70 6.17 -5.51
CA SER A 186 -11.57 5.03 -6.43
C SER A 186 -10.91 3.83 -5.78
N TRP A 187 -9.92 4.04 -4.91
CA TRP A 187 -9.30 2.99 -4.10
C TRP A 187 -10.34 2.28 -3.24
N LEU A 188 -11.17 3.04 -2.51
CA LEU A 188 -12.25 2.50 -1.70
C LEU A 188 -13.30 1.76 -2.54
N LEU A 189 -13.70 2.30 -3.69
CA LEU A 189 -14.62 1.61 -4.60
C LEU A 189 -14.03 0.28 -5.09
N GLY A 190 -12.72 0.23 -5.37
CA GLY A 190 -12.03 -1.00 -5.75
C GLY A 190 -12.01 -2.02 -4.62
N TYR A 191 -11.76 -1.58 -3.38
CA TYR A 191 -11.88 -2.40 -2.18
C TYR A 191 -13.29 -3.01 -2.08
N LEU A 192 -14.34 -2.18 -2.09
CA LEU A 192 -15.74 -2.63 -1.95
C LEU A 192 -16.16 -3.55 -3.10
N TYR A 193 -15.71 -3.28 -4.32
CA TYR A 193 -16.01 -4.09 -5.51
C TYR A 193 -15.60 -5.55 -5.34
N VAL A 194 -14.39 -5.81 -4.81
CA VAL A 194 -13.93 -7.19 -4.54
C VAL A 194 -14.86 -7.90 -3.55
N GLY A 195 -15.26 -7.21 -2.48
CA GLY A 195 -16.18 -7.76 -1.49
C GLY A 195 -17.54 -8.12 -2.10
N VAL A 196 -18.08 -7.26 -2.98
CA VAL A 196 -19.34 -7.53 -3.69
C VAL A 196 -19.20 -8.73 -4.62
N LEU A 197 -18.10 -8.85 -5.37
CA LEU A 197 -17.86 -9.99 -6.24
C LEU A 197 -17.79 -11.32 -5.48
N GLU A 198 -17.16 -11.34 -4.31
CA GLU A 198 -17.04 -12.56 -3.50
C GLU A 198 -18.40 -13.09 -3.04
N VAL A 199 -19.42 -12.25 -2.89
CA VAL A 199 -20.79 -12.71 -2.56
C VAL A 199 -21.32 -13.66 -3.64
N PHE A 200 -21.03 -13.37 -4.91
CA PHE A 200 -21.53 -14.12 -6.06
C PHE A 200 -20.57 -15.22 -6.54
N ILE A 201 -19.26 -15.02 -6.35
CA ILE A 201 -18.21 -15.89 -6.90
C ILE A 201 -17.28 -16.33 -5.76
N LYS A 202 -17.41 -17.60 -5.36
CA LYS A 202 -16.56 -18.20 -4.32
C LYS A 202 -15.25 -18.77 -4.87
N ASP A 203 -15.29 -19.32 -6.08
CA ASP A 203 -14.12 -19.89 -6.76
C ASP A 203 -13.06 -18.82 -7.04
N TRP A 204 -11.86 -18.99 -6.46
CA TRP A 204 -10.78 -18.01 -6.57
C TRP A 204 -10.31 -17.78 -8.02
N ARG A 205 -10.32 -18.81 -8.88
CA ARG A 205 -9.91 -18.68 -10.29
C ARG A 205 -10.92 -17.82 -11.04
N LYS A 206 -12.21 -18.12 -10.87
CA LYS A 206 -13.30 -17.33 -11.45
C LYS A 206 -13.32 -15.91 -10.89
N LEU A 207 -13.04 -15.73 -9.60
CA LEU A 207 -12.97 -14.43 -8.96
C LEU A 207 -11.85 -13.57 -9.56
N TYR A 208 -10.65 -14.14 -9.77
CA TYR A 208 -9.56 -13.45 -10.48
C TYR A 208 -9.93 -13.09 -11.92
N PHE A 209 -10.53 -14.03 -12.65
CA PHE A 209 -10.92 -13.79 -14.03
C PHE A 209 -11.94 -12.66 -14.14
N VAL A 210 -13.06 -12.76 -13.40
CA VAL A 210 -14.16 -11.79 -13.46
C VAL A 210 -13.76 -10.42 -12.91
N SER A 211 -12.98 -10.36 -11.83
CA SER A 211 -12.48 -9.08 -11.30
C SER A 211 -11.54 -8.34 -12.25
N THR A 212 -10.84 -9.07 -13.11
CA THR A 212 -9.90 -8.50 -14.09
C THR A 212 -10.61 -8.08 -15.38
N ILE A 213 -11.75 -8.66 -15.77
CA ILE A 213 -12.45 -8.33 -17.03
C ILE A 213 -12.69 -6.81 -17.21
N PRO A 214 -13.19 -6.05 -16.22
CA PRO A 214 -13.43 -4.62 -16.42
C PRO A 214 -12.15 -3.83 -16.69
N SER A 215 -10.98 -4.34 -16.30
CA SER A 215 -9.69 -3.71 -16.59
C SER A 215 -9.33 -3.73 -18.07
N LEU A 216 -9.98 -4.57 -18.89
CA LEU A 216 -9.81 -4.55 -20.36
C LEU A 216 -10.27 -3.22 -20.98
N LEU A 217 -11.20 -2.51 -20.34
CA LEU A 217 -11.65 -1.18 -20.78
C LEU A 217 -10.50 -0.14 -20.79
N THR A 218 -9.41 -0.43 -20.08
CA THR A 218 -8.23 0.44 -20.06
C THR A 218 -7.50 0.49 -21.39
N ILE A 219 -7.80 -0.41 -22.35
CA ILE A 219 -7.28 -0.36 -23.72
C ILE A 219 -7.58 0.97 -24.43
N ILE A 220 -8.69 1.61 -24.06
CA ILE A 220 -9.11 2.92 -24.60
C ILE A 220 -8.06 4.01 -24.29
N TYR A 221 -7.24 3.83 -23.24
CA TYR A 221 -6.16 4.77 -22.91
C TYR A 221 -5.09 4.86 -23.99
N PHE A 222 -4.94 3.84 -24.84
CA PHE A 222 -4.05 3.92 -25.99
C PHE A 222 -4.40 5.13 -26.87
N TRP A 223 -5.69 5.42 -27.09
CA TRP A 223 -6.14 6.53 -27.93
C TRP A 223 -6.29 7.84 -27.16
N LEU A 224 -6.78 7.78 -25.92
CA LEU A 224 -7.14 8.98 -25.16
C LEU A 224 -5.96 9.66 -24.46
N LEU A 225 -4.95 8.90 -24.03
CA LEU A 225 -3.92 9.42 -23.14
C LEU A 225 -2.86 10.22 -23.92
N PRO A 226 -2.68 11.53 -23.67
CA PRO A 226 -1.59 12.29 -24.27
C PRO A 226 -0.24 11.98 -23.61
N GLU A 227 0.85 12.36 -24.27
CA GLU A 227 2.19 12.36 -23.67
C GLU A 227 2.36 13.58 -22.75
N SER A 228 3.25 13.48 -21.75
CA SER A 228 3.53 14.57 -20.83
C SER A 228 4.04 15.83 -21.55
N PRO A 229 3.42 17.01 -21.34
CA PRO A 229 3.90 18.26 -21.93
C PRO A 229 5.28 18.63 -21.41
N HIS A 230 5.55 18.40 -20.12
CA HIS A 230 6.85 18.66 -19.50
C HIS A 230 7.96 17.80 -20.12
N TRP A 231 7.69 16.51 -20.32
CA TRP A 231 8.65 15.62 -20.98
C TRP A 231 8.91 16.00 -22.43
N MET A 232 7.87 16.41 -23.16
CA MET A 232 8.03 16.88 -24.55
C MET A 232 8.87 18.16 -24.62
N ILE A 233 8.70 19.09 -23.67
CA ILE A 233 9.51 20.31 -23.56
C ILE A 233 10.97 19.97 -23.23
N SER A 234 11.21 19.10 -22.24
CA SER A 234 12.58 18.73 -21.85
C SER A 234 13.34 18.01 -22.97
N ARG A 235 12.64 17.26 -23.82
CA ARG A 235 13.20 16.57 -24.99
C ARG A 235 13.15 17.40 -26.28
N ARG A 236 12.77 18.69 -26.21
CA ARG A 236 12.67 19.63 -27.34
C ARG A 236 11.80 19.10 -28.51
N ARG A 237 10.74 18.36 -28.22
CA ARG A 237 9.81 17.80 -29.23
C ARG A 237 8.74 18.80 -29.65
N ILE A 238 9.12 19.80 -30.43
CA ILE A 238 8.26 20.95 -30.82
C ILE A 238 6.94 20.52 -31.47
N HIS A 239 6.98 19.53 -32.38
CA HIS A 239 5.77 19.08 -33.09
C HIS A 239 4.73 18.46 -32.13
N GLY A 240 5.19 17.69 -31.13
CA GLY A 240 4.31 17.10 -30.13
C GLY A 240 3.67 18.15 -29.22
N ILE A 241 4.46 19.17 -28.83
CA ILE A 241 3.98 20.31 -28.03
C ILE A 241 2.90 21.09 -28.79
N GLN A 242 3.14 21.43 -30.06
CA GLN A 242 2.16 22.15 -30.89
C GLN A 242 0.85 21.36 -31.02
N LYS A 243 0.93 20.03 -31.22
CA LYS A 243 -0.26 19.17 -31.27
C LYS A 243 -1.02 19.17 -29.95
N TYR A 244 -0.31 19.07 -28.82
CA TYR A 244 -0.91 19.09 -27.49
C TYR A 244 -1.61 20.43 -27.20
N ILE A 245 -0.97 21.56 -27.52
CA ILE A 245 -1.55 22.89 -27.30
C ILE A 245 -2.78 23.10 -28.18
N LYS A 246 -2.73 22.74 -29.48
CA LYS A 246 -3.90 22.83 -30.38
C LYS A 246 -5.09 22.03 -29.85
N MET A 247 -4.84 20.81 -29.38
CA MET A 247 -5.90 19.97 -28.82
C MET A 247 -6.45 20.55 -27.51
N SER A 248 -5.58 21.04 -26.61
CA SER A 248 -5.99 21.67 -25.35
C SER A 248 -6.76 22.97 -25.58
N SER A 249 -6.34 23.78 -26.57
CA SER A 249 -7.00 25.01 -27.01
C SER A 249 -8.41 24.72 -27.54
N TRP A 250 -8.55 23.66 -28.34
CA TRP A 250 -9.84 23.19 -28.85
C TRP A 250 -10.78 22.70 -27.73
N PHE A 251 -10.28 21.88 -26.79
CA PHE A 251 -11.10 21.40 -25.67
C PHE A 251 -11.54 22.50 -24.70
N ASN A 252 -10.70 23.51 -24.49
CA ASN A 252 -10.97 24.59 -23.54
C ASN A 252 -11.58 25.85 -24.20
N ASN A 253 -11.71 25.89 -25.53
CA ASN A 253 -12.12 27.08 -26.30
C ASN A 253 -11.28 28.34 -25.97
N ILE A 254 -9.97 28.18 -25.86
CA ILE A 254 -9.02 29.29 -25.57
C ILE A 254 -7.94 29.29 -26.65
N GLU A 255 -7.80 30.38 -27.40
CA GLU A 255 -6.72 30.55 -28.38
C GLU A 255 -5.41 30.97 -27.70
N ILE A 256 -4.34 30.23 -28.00
CA ILE A 256 -3.00 30.49 -27.47
C ILE A 256 -2.08 30.80 -28.65
N ASP A 257 -1.44 31.97 -28.64
CA ASP A 257 -0.45 32.33 -29.65
C ASP A 257 0.85 31.53 -29.45
N LEU A 258 1.03 30.52 -30.30
CA LEU A 258 2.18 29.61 -30.29
C LEU A 258 3.51 30.32 -30.57
N ASN A 259 3.50 31.44 -31.30
CA ASN A 259 4.72 32.17 -31.65
C ASN A 259 5.32 32.88 -30.44
N LYS A 260 4.46 33.35 -29.52
CA LYS A 260 4.85 34.01 -28.27
C LYS A 260 5.47 33.03 -27.26
N CYS A 261 5.03 31.76 -27.26
CA CYS A 261 5.62 30.71 -26.41
C CYS A 261 7.02 30.24 -26.87
N GLN A 262 7.31 30.32 -28.18
CA GLN A 262 8.60 29.94 -28.73
C GLN A 262 9.69 30.98 -28.44
N SER A 263 9.35 32.27 -28.39
CA SER A 263 10.30 33.34 -28.06
C SER A 263 10.71 33.33 -26.58
N GLU A 264 9.79 33.05 -25.65
CA GLU A 264 10.08 32.94 -24.20
C GLU A 264 10.91 31.71 -23.83
N SER A 265 10.80 30.60 -24.55
CA SER A 265 11.57 29.37 -24.27
C SER A 265 12.98 29.37 -24.88
N MET A 266 13.21 30.15 -25.95
CA MET A 266 14.52 30.36 -26.56
C MET A 266 15.34 31.46 -25.85
N GLN A 267 14.68 32.37 -25.13
CA GLN A 267 15.34 33.40 -24.32
C GLN A 267 15.32 33.05 -22.83
N LYS A 268 16.44 32.50 -22.36
CA LYS A 268 16.87 32.47 -20.94
C LYS A 268 16.00 31.65 -19.98
N ARG A 269 16.43 30.40 -19.76
CA ARG A 269 16.99 30.03 -18.45
C ARG A 269 18.28 29.25 -18.73
N PRO A 270 19.44 29.60 -18.14
CA PRO A 270 20.40 28.55 -17.83
C PRO A 270 19.58 27.52 -17.06
N VAL A 271 19.61 26.25 -17.47
CA VAL A 271 19.23 25.21 -16.52
C VAL A 271 20.20 25.45 -15.37
N GLU A 272 19.76 26.09 -14.29
CA GLU A 272 20.52 26.05 -13.06
C GLU A 272 20.79 24.58 -12.86
N GLU A 273 22.07 24.21 -12.93
CA GLU A 273 22.51 22.92 -12.44
C GLU A 273 22.09 22.90 -10.98
N CYS A 274 20.85 22.47 -10.71
CA CYS A 274 20.48 21.89 -9.44
C CYS A 274 21.52 20.81 -9.26
N LYS A 275 22.57 21.10 -8.48
CA LYS A 275 23.61 20.13 -8.15
C LYS A 275 22.88 18.84 -7.85
N GLU A 276 23.06 17.83 -8.69
CA GLU A 276 22.49 16.51 -8.47
C GLU A 276 23.14 15.99 -7.20
N ARG A 277 22.54 16.33 -6.04
CA ARG A 277 23.02 15.86 -4.75
C ARG A 277 22.75 14.36 -4.76
N THR A 278 23.83 13.60 -4.77
CA THR A 278 23.74 12.15 -4.84
C THR A 278 23.11 11.65 -3.54
N VAL A 279 22.43 10.50 -3.58
CA VAL A 279 21.83 9.85 -2.41
C VAL A 279 22.81 9.76 -1.23
N CYS A 280 24.09 9.49 -1.51
CA CYS A 280 25.16 9.42 -0.53
C CYS A 280 25.46 10.75 0.19
N ASP A 281 25.19 11.90 -0.45
CA ASP A 281 25.41 13.21 0.15
C ASP A 281 24.35 13.56 1.20
N LEU A 282 23.15 12.96 1.13
CA LEU A 282 22.12 13.13 2.17
C LEU A 282 22.54 12.48 3.50
N PHE A 283 23.19 11.32 3.44
CA PHE A 283 23.63 10.58 4.63
C PHE A 283 24.71 11.29 5.44
N LYS A 284 25.39 12.29 4.86
CA LYS A 284 26.37 13.14 5.57
C LYS A 284 25.68 14.05 6.59
N TYR A 285 24.42 14.42 6.38
CA TYR A 285 23.67 15.31 7.26
C TYR A 285 22.88 14.51 8.29
N LYS A 286 23.39 14.43 9.53
CA LYS A 286 22.75 13.71 10.65
C LYS A 286 21.27 14.08 10.86
N ARG A 287 20.90 15.34 10.61
CA ARG A 287 19.51 15.83 10.72
C ARG A 287 18.58 15.15 9.71
N ILE A 288 19.02 15.06 8.45
CA ILE A 288 18.24 14.42 7.38
C ILE A 288 18.10 12.92 7.66
N VAL A 289 19.18 12.26 8.08
CA VAL A 289 19.14 10.84 8.43
C VAL A 289 18.11 10.56 9.54
N TYR A 290 18.06 11.40 10.56
CA TYR A 290 17.03 11.31 11.60
C TYR A 290 15.62 11.50 11.04
N PHE A 291 15.40 12.52 10.21
CA PHE A 291 14.10 12.75 9.56
C PHE A 291 13.67 11.59 8.67
N LEU A 292 14.58 11.03 7.87
CA LEU A 292 14.34 9.86 7.02
C LEU A 292 13.98 8.64 7.86
N PHE A 293 14.67 8.42 8.98
CA PHE A 293 14.37 7.33 9.91
C PHE A 293 12.98 7.49 10.54
N VAL A 294 12.67 8.68 11.09
CA VAL A 294 11.38 8.96 11.73
C VAL A 294 10.22 8.82 10.74
N ASN A 295 10.29 9.51 9.60
CA ASN A 295 9.23 9.43 8.59
C ASN A 295 9.14 8.02 7.96
N GLY A 296 10.27 7.32 7.81
CA GLY A 296 10.32 5.92 7.37
C GLY A 296 9.58 4.98 8.32
N TYR A 297 9.84 5.10 9.63
CA TYR A 297 9.16 4.32 10.66
C TYR A 297 7.66 4.62 10.73
N ILE A 298 7.30 5.91 10.67
CA ILE A 298 5.89 6.34 10.70
C ILE A 298 5.14 5.80 9.48
N THR A 299 5.71 5.92 8.28
CA THR A 299 5.07 5.44 7.04
C THR A 299 4.98 3.92 7.01
N MET A 300 6.00 3.21 7.50
CA MET A 300 5.97 1.76 7.71
C MET A 300 4.84 1.36 8.65
N THR A 301 4.73 1.99 9.82
CA THR A 301 3.70 1.66 10.82
C THR A 301 2.30 1.96 10.30
N MET A 302 2.13 3.11 9.65
CA MET A 302 0.87 3.53 9.03
C MET A 302 0.37 2.49 8.02
N ASN A 303 1.25 2.06 7.08
CA ASN A 303 0.89 1.07 6.06
C ASN A 303 0.74 -0.34 6.64
N PHE A 304 1.63 -0.75 7.54
CA PHE A 304 1.54 -2.05 8.21
C PHE A 304 0.20 -2.20 8.93
N TYR A 305 -0.21 -1.20 9.71
CA TYR A 305 -1.50 -1.21 10.41
C TYR A 305 -2.68 -1.30 9.44
N TYR A 306 -2.68 -0.47 8.39
CA TYR A 306 -3.74 -0.45 7.38
C TYR A 306 -3.96 -1.80 6.72
N PHE A 307 -2.88 -2.40 6.22
CA PHE A 307 -2.98 -3.68 5.53
C PHE A 307 -3.30 -4.82 6.49
N VAL A 308 -2.74 -4.84 7.71
CA VAL A 308 -3.10 -5.85 8.72
C VAL A 308 -4.60 -5.83 9.01
N VAL A 309 -5.17 -4.66 9.31
CA VAL A 309 -6.61 -4.55 9.61
C VAL A 309 -7.45 -4.85 8.38
N SER A 310 -6.98 -4.48 7.18
CA SER A 310 -7.65 -4.83 5.93
C SER A 310 -7.67 -6.34 5.68
N PHE A 311 -6.55 -7.05 5.90
CA PHE A 311 -6.50 -8.50 5.74
C PHE A 311 -7.30 -9.24 6.81
N ASP A 312 -7.36 -8.70 8.03
CA ASP A 312 -8.17 -9.27 9.10
C ASP A 312 -9.67 -8.94 8.97
N SER A 313 -10.03 -8.07 8.02
CA SER A 313 -11.39 -7.53 7.88
C SER A 313 -12.50 -8.58 7.76
N VAL A 314 -12.18 -9.72 7.15
CA VAL A 314 -13.08 -10.85 6.95
C VAL A 314 -13.32 -11.68 8.22
N ASN A 315 -12.49 -11.51 9.26
CA ASN A 315 -12.60 -12.20 10.54
C ASN A 315 -13.29 -11.35 11.63
N LEU A 316 -13.56 -10.07 11.38
CA LEU A 316 -14.20 -9.19 12.38
C LEU A 316 -15.58 -9.69 12.82
N THR A 317 -16.38 -10.17 11.87
CA THR A 317 -17.77 -10.61 12.05
C THR A 317 -17.92 -12.08 11.65
N LYS A 318 -19.02 -12.71 12.11
CA LYS A 318 -19.36 -14.09 11.70
C LYS A 318 -19.53 -14.21 10.18
N HIS A 319 -20.04 -13.16 9.53
CA HIS A 319 -20.15 -13.08 8.08
C HIS A 319 -18.98 -12.26 7.52
N ALA A 320 -18.12 -12.87 6.70
CA ALA A 320 -16.91 -12.22 6.17
C ALA A 320 -17.21 -10.95 5.35
N PHE A 321 -18.23 -11.00 4.49
CA PHE A 321 -18.66 -9.85 3.68
C PHE A 321 -19.01 -8.62 4.53
N MET A 322 -19.75 -8.83 5.62
CA MET A 322 -20.18 -7.75 6.49
C MET A 322 -18.98 -7.06 7.18
N GLY A 323 -18.03 -7.85 7.68
CA GLY A 323 -16.82 -7.33 8.33
C GLY A 323 -15.97 -6.54 7.34
N TYR A 324 -15.81 -7.07 6.13
CA TYR A 324 -15.10 -6.42 5.04
C TYR A 324 -15.73 -5.07 4.66
N ILE A 325 -17.04 -5.01 4.40
CA ILE A 325 -17.73 -3.76 4.03
C ILE A 325 -17.67 -2.73 5.17
N LEU A 326 -17.91 -3.15 6.42
CA LEU A 326 -17.80 -2.25 7.57
C LEU A 326 -16.39 -1.66 7.71
N SER A 327 -15.38 -2.47 7.42
CA SER A 327 -13.98 -2.04 7.43
C SER A 327 -13.71 -0.99 6.35
N GLY A 328 -14.17 -1.20 5.12
CA GLY A 328 -14.06 -0.20 4.05
C GLY A 328 -14.82 1.09 4.36
N LEU A 329 -16.07 0.99 4.84
CA LEU A 329 -16.90 2.16 5.18
C LEU A 329 -16.32 2.99 6.33
N SER A 330 -15.51 2.38 7.21
CA SER A 330 -14.86 3.10 8.32
C SER A 330 -13.81 4.13 7.88
N GLU A 331 -13.33 4.08 6.63
CA GLU A 331 -12.39 5.05 6.09
C GLU A 331 -13.08 6.40 5.80
N ILE A 332 -14.30 6.37 5.27
CA ILE A 332 -15.06 7.58 4.89
C ILE A 332 -15.16 8.61 6.02
N PRO A 333 -15.61 8.27 7.24
CA PRO A 333 -15.67 9.25 8.32
C PRO A 333 -14.29 9.78 8.72
N GLY A 334 -13.23 8.96 8.65
CA GLY A 334 -11.86 9.40 8.92
C GLY A 334 -11.41 10.49 7.95
N GLY A 335 -11.67 10.29 6.65
CA GLY A 335 -11.38 11.26 5.59
C GLY A 335 -12.20 12.56 5.67
N ILE A 336 -13.41 12.52 6.26
CA ILE A 336 -14.22 13.72 6.50
C ILE A 336 -13.75 14.47 7.75
N ILE A 337 -13.46 13.74 8.84
CA ILE A 337 -13.06 14.31 10.14
C ILE A 337 -11.69 15.01 10.04
N VAL A 338 -10.76 14.52 9.21
CA VAL A 338 -9.43 15.13 9.08
C VAL A 338 -9.47 16.56 8.54
N ILE A 339 -10.45 16.93 7.71
CA ILE A 339 -10.57 18.27 7.11
C ILE A 339 -10.70 19.37 8.19
N PRO A 340 -11.71 19.37 9.06
CA PRO A 340 -11.80 20.35 10.14
C PRO A 340 -10.64 20.21 11.14
N LEU A 341 -10.14 19.01 11.40
CA LEU A 341 -8.99 18.82 12.30
C LEU A 341 -7.74 19.56 11.79
N LEU A 342 -7.40 19.45 10.51
CA LEU A 342 -6.27 20.16 9.92
C LEU A 342 -6.51 21.68 9.82
N HIS A 343 -7.77 22.10 9.69
CA HIS A 343 -8.14 23.51 9.70
C HIS A 343 -7.92 24.15 11.07
N PHE A 344 -8.32 23.49 12.16
CA PHE A 344 -8.21 24.06 13.52
C PHE A 344 -6.89 23.72 14.23
N PHE A 345 -6.42 22.48 14.14
CA PHE A 345 -5.22 22.01 14.83
C PHE A 345 -3.98 21.96 13.93
N GLY A 346 -2.80 21.81 14.52
CA GLY A 346 -1.53 21.63 13.81
C GLY A 346 -1.39 20.22 13.23
N ARG A 347 -0.68 20.07 12.10
CA ARG A 347 -0.55 18.80 11.36
C ARG A 347 0.18 17.75 12.19
N ARG A 348 1.23 18.15 12.91
CA ARG A 348 1.94 17.25 13.83
C ARG A 348 1.03 16.77 14.95
N SER A 349 0.28 17.69 15.55
CA SER A 349 -0.59 17.39 16.69
C SER A 349 -1.70 16.40 16.30
N VAL A 350 -2.32 16.60 15.13
CA VAL A 350 -3.31 15.67 14.58
C VAL A 350 -2.68 14.29 14.34
N ALA A 351 -1.50 14.21 13.72
CA ALA A 351 -0.82 12.93 13.51
C ALA A 351 -0.51 12.20 14.84
N CYS A 352 0.02 12.91 15.84
CA CYS A 352 0.37 12.33 17.15
C CYS A 352 -0.86 11.77 17.87
N VAL A 353 -1.93 12.56 17.95
CA VAL A 353 -3.18 12.16 18.61
C VAL A 353 -3.81 10.98 17.88
N SER A 354 -3.85 10.99 16.55
CA SER A 354 -4.41 9.88 15.78
C SER A 354 -3.64 8.57 15.96
N PHE A 355 -2.30 8.60 15.98
CA PHE A 355 -1.50 7.40 16.28
C PHE A 355 -1.72 6.91 17.71
N PHE A 356 -1.84 7.82 18.68
CA PHE A 356 -2.11 7.45 20.06
C PHE A 356 -3.51 6.81 20.24
N LEU A 357 -4.53 7.38 19.58
CA LEU A 357 -5.89 6.83 19.58
C LEU A 357 -5.93 5.46 18.89
N GLN A 358 -5.25 5.31 17.75
CA GLN A 358 -5.09 4.04 17.04
C GLN A 358 -4.41 2.99 17.93
N ALA A 359 -3.32 3.35 18.61
CA ALA A 359 -2.59 2.46 19.51
C ALA A 359 -3.46 2.01 20.69
N THR A 360 -4.22 2.95 21.27
CA THR A 360 -5.13 2.69 22.38
C THR A 360 -6.26 1.77 21.94
N ALA A 361 -6.84 1.98 20.76
CA ALA A 361 -7.89 1.11 20.21
C ALA A 361 -7.39 -0.33 20.00
N ALA A 362 -6.21 -0.49 19.40
CA ALA A 362 -5.57 -1.79 19.24
C ALA A 362 -5.26 -2.46 20.60
N LEU A 363 -4.81 -1.69 21.59
CA LEU A 363 -4.54 -2.19 22.94
C LEU A 363 -5.82 -2.65 23.66
N VAL A 364 -6.92 -1.90 23.55
CA VAL A 364 -8.18 -2.17 24.27
C VAL A 364 -8.97 -3.31 23.65
N THR A 365 -8.96 -3.44 22.31
CA THR A 365 -9.70 -4.48 21.56
C THR A 365 -9.61 -5.90 22.16
N PRO A 366 -8.43 -6.46 22.51
CA PRO A 366 -8.31 -7.79 23.09
C PRO A 366 -8.92 -7.97 24.49
N PHE A 367 -9.15 -6.88 25.24
CA PHE A 367 -9.72 -6.93 26.59
C PHE A 367 -11.25 -6.91 26.60
N ILE A 368 -11.88 -6.53 25.49
CA ILE A 368 -13.35 -6.52 25.36
C ILE A 368 -13.83 -7.96 25.18
N ARG A 369 -14.24 -8.60 26.28
CA ARG A 369 -14.83 -9.95 26.28
C ARG A 369 -16.36 -9.88 26.33
N GLY A 370 -17.02 -10.80 25.64
CA GLY A 370 -18.48 -10.99 25.71
C GLY A 370 -19.34 -10.04 24.86
N ILE A 371 -18.84 -8.86 24.46
CA ILE A 371 -19.60 -7.89 23.65
C ILE A 371 -18.97 -7.78 22.24
N GLN A 372 -19.44 -8.60 21.30
CA GLN A 372 -18.88 -8.69 19.95
C GLN A 372 -18.89 -7.34 19.21
N TRP A 373 -19.99 -6.59 19.29
CA TRP A 373 -20.12 -5.28 18.63
C TRP A 373 -19.16 -4.23 19.17
N ALA A 374 -18.90 -4.21 20.47
CA ALA A 374 -17.93 -3.29 21.06
C ALA A 374 -16.50 -3.58 20.57
N ARG A 375 -16.14 -4.87 20.44
CA ARG A 375 -14.85 -5.28 19.86
C ARG A 375 -14.70 -4.83 18.40
N ILE A 376 -15.74 -5.04 17.59
CA ILE A 376 -15.78 -4.59 16.19
C ILE A 376 -15.65 -3.07 16.10
N SER A 377 -16.47 -2.33 16.85
CA SER A 377 -16.42 -0.86 16.85
C SER A 377 -15.06 -0.31 17.29
N CYS A 378 -14.40 -0.94 18.26
CA CYS A 378 -13.05 -0.54 18.68
C CYS A 378 -12.01 -0.73 17.57
N ASN A 379 -12.05 -1.88 16.89
CA ASN A 379 -11.16 -2.15 15.76
C ASN A 379 -11.39 -1.18 14.58
N LEU A 380 -12.66 -0.94 14.23
CA LEU A 380 -13.05 0.03 13.19
C LEU A 380 -12.67 1.46 13.55
N PHE A 381 -12.77 1.84 14.83
CA PHE A 381 -12.29 3.14 15.32
C PHE A 381 -10.79 3.28 15.10
N GLY A 382 -10.01 2.23 15.39
CA GLY A 382 -8.58 2.21 15.09
C GLY A 382 -8.28 2.39 13.59
N ARG A 383 -9.04 1.71 12.71
CA ARG A 383 -8.93 1.89 11.25
C ARG A 383 -9.29 3.31 10.80
N MET A 384 -10.37 3.88 11.33
CA MET A 384 -10.77 5.26 11.05
C MET A 384 -9.69 6.27 11.47
N THR A 385 -9.06 6.08 12.64
CA THR A 385 -7.95 6.94 13.09
C THR A 385 -6.71 6.78 12.22
N ASN A 386 -6.47 5.59 11.67
CA ASN A 386 -5.41 5.35 10.71
C ASN A 386 -5.63 6.13 9.41
N GLU A 387 -6.87 6.27 8.95
CA GLU A 387 -7.19 7.08 7.76
C GLU A 387 -6.87 8.57 7.97
N ILE A 388 -7.12 9.10 9.18
CA ILE A 388 -6.72 10.47 9.54
C ILE A 388 -5.20 10.64 9.43
N VAL A 389 -4.43 9.62 9.84
CA VAL A 389 -2.97 9.61 9.69
C VAL A 389 -2.57 9.54 8.21
N TYR A 390 -3.22 8.69 7.40
CA TYR A 390 -2.97 8.58 5.96
C TYR A 390 -3.15 9.90 5.22
N SER A 391 -4.09 10.73 5.65
CA SER A 391 -4.29 12.08 5.09
C SER A 391 -3.31 13.11 5.66
N THR A 392 -2.95 13.02 6.95
CA THR A 392 -2.16 14.05 7.64
C THR A 392 -0.64 13.89 7.46
N HIS A 393 -0.11 12.67 7.59
CA HIS A 393 1.32 12.43 7.61
C HIS A 393 2.01 12.72 6.26
N PRO A 394 1.49 12.29 5.09
CA PRO A 394 2.10 12.65 3.81
C PRO A 394 2.16 14.16 3.58
N LEU A 395 1.16 14.91 4.07
CA LEU A 395 1.16 16.37 4.02
C LEU A 395 2.26 16.95 4.92
N LEU A 396 2.35 16.47 6.15
CA LEU A 396 3.39 16.87 7.11
C LEU A 396 4.80 16.59 6.58
N ALA A 397 5.03 15.40 6.00
CA ALA A 397 6.29 15.02 5.36
C ALA A 397 6.63 15.92 4.17
N ASN A 398 5.64 16.30 3.36
CA ASN A 398 5.84 17.13 2.17
C ASN A 398 6.27 18.56 2.56
N GLU A 399 5.62 19.10 3.58
CA GLU A 399 5.86 20.47 4.05
C GLU A 399 7.16 20.62 4.84
N MET A 400 7.61 19.57 5.53
CA MET A 400 8.88 19.62 6.27
C MET A 400 10.10 19.41 5.36
N MET A 401 9.96 18.71 4.23
CA MET A 401 11.09 18.34 3.39
C MET A 401 11.46 19.43 2.40
N PRO A 402 12.77 19.78 2.28
CA PRO A 402 13.23 20.77 1.32
C PRO A 402 12.97 20.32 -0.11
N THR A 403 12.50 21.22 -0.96
CA THR A 403 12.16 20.93 -2.37
C THR A 403 13.32 20.28 -3.13
N THR A 404 14.57 20.69 -2.83
CA THR A 404 15.79 20.18 -3.45
C THR A 404 16.05 18.68 -3.21
N ILE A 405 15.61 18.13 -2.08
CA ILE A 405 15.86 16.71 -1.70
C ILE A 405 14.58 15.90 -1.51
N ARG A 406 13.41 16.52 -1.68
CA ARG A 406 12.10 15.93 -1.35
C ARG A 406 11.88 14.61 -2.08
N THR A 407 12.06 14.58 -3.40
CA THR A 407 11.84 13.37 -4.21
C THR A 407 12.73 12.21 -3.77
N ILE A 408 14.03 12.45 -3.58
CA ILE A 408 14.99 11.43 -3.11
C ILE A 408 14.59 10.91 -1.72
N SER A 409 14.18 11.83 -0.84
CA SER A 409 13.80 11.50 0.53
C SER A 409 12.54 10.62 0.58
N TYR A 410 11.52 10.92 -0.24
CA TYR A 410 10.34 10.06 -0.40
C TYR A 410 10.70 8.68 -0.93
N SER A 411 11.60 8.57 -1.91
CA SER A 411 12.06 7.26 -2.39
C SER A 411 12.70 6.42 -1.28
N ILE A 412 13.47 7.04 -0.39
CA ILE A 412 14.08 6.35 0.77
C ILE A 412 13.02 5.95 1.80
N ILE A 413 12.07 6.84 2.10
CA ILE A 413 10.96 6.57 3.05
C ILE A 413 10.03 5.45 2.55
N ASN A 414 9.88 5.30 1.24
CA ASN A 414 9.03 4.25 0.67
C ASN A 414 9.60 2.84 0.85
N ILE A 415 10.91 2.68 1.09
CA ILE A 415 11.51 1.35 1.32
C ILE A 415 10.93 0.68 2.60
N PRO A 416 11.03 1.30 3.79
CA PRO A 416 10.42 0.73 5.00
C PRO A 416 8.90 0.66 4.90
N GLN A 417 8.25 1.59 4.17
CA GLN A 417 6.82 1.47 3.85
C GLN A 417 6.49 0.13 3.19
N SER A 418 7.18 -0.20 2.09
CA SER A 418 6.92 -1.44 1.34
C SER A 418 7.25 -2.70 2.15
N ILE A 419 8.24 -2.63 3.04
CA ILE A 419 8.53 -3.73 3.98
C ILE A 419 7.35 -3.93 4.94
N GLY A 420 6.77 -2.85 5.46
CA GLY A 420 5.55 -2.92 6.28
C GLY A 420 4.39 -3.57 5.51
N ILE A 421 4.13 -3.15 4.27
CA ILE A 421 3.09 -3.77 3.45
C ILE A 421 3.37 -5.27 3.26
N MET A 422 4.59 -5.64 2.88
CA MET A 422 5.00 -7.02 2.61
C MET A 422 4.82 -7.96 3.82
N LEU A 423 5.06 -7.47 5.04
CA LEU A 423 4.96 -8.25 6.27
C LEU A 423 3.55 -8.26 6.87
N SER A 424 2.66 -7.37 6.44
CA SER A 424 1.31 -7.23 7.01
C SER A 424 0.47 -8.53 7.06
N PRO A 425 0.38 -9.39 6.02
CA PRO A 425 -0.46 -10.58 6.09
C PRO A 425 0.12 -11.65 7.02
N LEU A 426 1.40 -11.57 7.39
CA LEU A 426 2.06 -12.55 8.24
C LEU A 426 1.70 -12.38 9.72
N LEU A 427 1.22 -11.19 10.12
CA LEU A 427 0.94 -10.91 11.52
C LEU A 427 -0.14 -11.82 12.10
N LYS A 428 -1.12 -12.26 11.30
CA LYS A 428 -2.18 -13.17 11.75
C LYS A 428 -1.65 -14.52 12.25
N TYR A 429 -0.47 -14.95 11.79
CA TYR A 429 0.16 -16.21 12.22
C TYR A 429 0.97 -16.08 13.51
N SER A 430 1.17 -14.86 14.02
CA SER A 430 1.72 -14.63 15.36
C SER A 430 0.71 -14.87 16.47
N ASP A 431 -0.55 -15.17 16.11
CA ASP A 431 -1.59 -15.44 17.08
C ASP A 431 -1.42 -16.82 17.73
N LEU A 432 -1.46 -16.85 19.06
CA LEU A 432 -1.32 -18.05 19.89
C LEU A 432 -2.70 -18.60 20.32
N GLY A 433 -3.76 -18.29 19.55
CA GLY A 433 -5.14 -18.72 19.78
C GLY A 433 -6.02 -17.72 20.55
N ASP A 434 -5.42 -16.65 21.08
CA ASP A 434 -6.09 -15.68 21.96
C ASP A 434 -6.45 -14.36 21.26
N GLY A 435 -5.98 -14.13 20.03
CA GLY A 435 -6.17 -12.89 19.25
C GLY A 435 -5.40 -11.67 19.77
N LYS A 436 -4.63 -11.81 20.86
CA LYS A 436 -4.03 -10.68 21.60
C LYS A 436 -2.70 -10.23 21.03
N VAL A 437 -1.84 -11.18 20.63
CA VAL A 437 -0.47 -10.90 20.20
C VAL A 437 -0.43 -9.96 18.98
N PRO A 438 -1.20 -10.20 17.90
CA PRO A 438 -1.24 -9.27 16.77
C PRO A 438 -1.63 -7.84 17.18
N GLN A 439 -2.63 -7.70 18.04
CA GLN A 439 -3.13 -6.41 18.51
C GLN A 439 -2.11 -5.67 19.39
N PHE A 440 -1.38 -6.38 20.26
CA PHE A 440 -0.30 -5.79 21.05
C PHE A 440 0.89 -5.33 20.20
N ILE A 441 1.24 -6.07 19.15
CA ILE A 441 2.28 -5.64 18.20
C ILE A 441 1.83 -4.36 17.47
N LEU A 442 0.58 -4.31 16.98
CA LEU A 442 0.04 -3.11 16.35
C LEU A 442 0.02 -1.90 17.30
N ALA A 443 -0.41 -2.11 18.55
CA ALA A 443 -0.42 -1.07 19.58
C ALA A 443 1.00 -0.55 19.87
N GLY A 444 1.97 -1.44 20.08
CA GLY A 444 3.36 -1.08 20.36
C GLY A 444 4.01 -0.27 19.24
N LEU A 445 3.84 -0.71 17.98
CA LEU A 445 4.34 0.04 16.81
C LEU A 445 3.67 1.42 16.71
N SER A 446 2.37 1.49 16.94
CA SER A 446 1.60 2.74 16.87
C SER A 446 1.97 3.73 17.99
N PHE A 447 2.21 3.26 19.22
CA PHE A 447 2.71 4.10 20.32
C PHE A 447 4.11 4.64 20.03
N ALA A 448 5.00 3.81 19.49
CA ALA A 448 6.33 4.26 19.07
C ALA A 448 6.23 5.30 17.94
N ALA A 449 5.32 5.11 16.97
CA ALA A 449 5.07 6.09 15.92
C ALA A 449 4.53 7.41 16.48
N ALA A 450 3.62 7.37 17.47
CA ALA A 450 3.15 8.56 18.17
C ALA A 450 4.30 9.30 18.90
N ALA A 451 5.16 8.56 19.60
CA ALA A 451 6.32 9.13 20.31
C ALA A 451 7.31 9.78 19.34
N LEU A 452 7.60 9.13 18.21
CA LEU A 452 8.46 9.69 17.17
C LEU A 452 7.80 10.88 16.46
N ALA A 453 6.48 10.87 16.25
CA ALA A 453 5.77 11.98 15.63
C ALA A 453 5.86 13.28 16.47
N ILE A 454 5.94 13.19 17.80
CA ILE A 454 6.13 14.35 18.69
C ILE A 454 7.45 15.07 18.40
N THR A 455 8.47 14.33 17.97
CA THR A 455 9.80 14.87 17.67
C THR A 455 9.85 15.70 16.38
N LEU A 456 8.85 15.55 15.51
CA LEU A 456 8.76 16.27 14.25
C LEU A 456 8.43 17.77 14.47
N PRO A 457 8.83 18.65 13.55
CA PRO A 457 8.44 20.05 13.57
C PRO A 457 6.95 20.19 13.20
N GLU A 458 6.30 21.20 13.79
CA GLU A 458 4.97 21.63 13.33
C GLU A 458 5.12 22.49 12.07
N THR A 459 4.34 22.19 11.03
CA THR A 459 4.42 22.85 9.71
C THR A 459 3.25 23.81 9.46
N LYS A 460 2.20 23.80 10.30
CA LYS A 460 1.03 24.67 10.14
C LYS A 460 1.41 26.15 10.04
N GLY A 461 1.04 26.79 8.93
CA GLY A 461 1.23 28.22 8.68
C GLY A 461 2.69 28.64 8.45
N LYS A 462 3.61 27.70 8.26
CA LYS A 462 5.03 27.98 7.97
C LYS A 462 5.31 27.86 6.46
N PRO A 463 6.25 28.67 5.91
CA PRO A 463 6.70 28.49 4.54
C PRO A 463 7.46 27.17 4.38
N MET A 464 7.35 26.54 3.21
CA MET A 464 8.09 25.32 2.88
C MET A 464 9.59 25.65 2.75
N PRO A 465 10.49 24.83 3.31
CA PRO A 465 11.92 25.04 3.15
C PRO A 465 12.33 24.79 1.70
N GLU A 466 13.14 25.68 1.12
CA GLU A 466 13.73 25.48 -0.21
C GLU A 466 15.07 24.73 -0.09
N ASP A 467 15.81 25.05 0.97
CA ASP A 467 17.17 24.57 1.19
C ASP A 467 17.39 23.91 2.56
N LEU A 468 18.45 23.11 2.63
CA LEU A 468 18.89 22.38 3.84
C LEU A 468 19.10 23.29 5.06
N ASN A 469 19.52 24.53 4.82
CA ASN A 469 19.79 25.50 5.88
C ASN A 469 18.51 26.03 6.54
N GLN A 470 17.38 25.95 5.85
CA GLN A 470 16.06 26.40 6.32
C GLN A 470 15.26 25.27 6.98
N LEU A 471 15.84 24.06 7.09
CA LEU A 471 15.19 22.90 7.69
C LEU A 471 15.01 23.12 9.20
N ASP A 472 13.75 23.19 9.66
CA ASP A 472 13.42 23.22 11.07
C ASP A 472 13.86 21.89 11.71
N PRO A 473 14.82 21.90 12.67
CA PRO A 473 15.30 20.67 13.29
C PRO A 473 14.23 19.97 14.14
N GLY A 474 13.10 20.64 14.45
CA GLY A 474 12.08 20.10 15.32
C GLY A 474 12.49 20.14 16.80
N PRO A 475 11.55 19.90 17.72
CA PRO A 475 11.76 20.06 19.17
C PRO A 475 12.91 19.19 19.72
N PHE A 476 13.03 17.95 19.25
CA PHE A 476 14.04 17.00 19.75
C PHE A 476 15.47 17.40 19.37
N LEU A 477 15.74 17.62 18.08
CA LEU A 477 17.08 18.02 17.64
C LEU A 477 17.43 19.45 18.08
N ARG A 478 16.44 20.33 18.25
CA ARG A 478 16.66 21.69 18.78
C ARG A 478 17.21 21.66 20.20
N TYR A 479 16.76 20.73 21.04
CA TYR A 479 17.30 20.54 22.39
C TYR A 479 18.82 20.25 22.35
N PHE A 480 19.25 19.26 21.55
CA PHE A 480 20.66 18.89 21.42
C PHE A 480 21.53 19.99 20.76
N ILE A 481 20.99 20.74 19.80
CA ILE A 481 21.70 21.86 19.17
C ILE A 481 21.90 23.00 20.18
N THR A 482 20.92 23.24 21.05
CA THR A 482 20.99 24.30 22.06
C THR A 482 22.00 23.91 23.16
N GLU A 483 21.99 22.66 23.62
CA GLU A 483 22.99 22.13 24.56
C GLU A 483 24.43 22.25 24.02
N GLN A 484 24.68 21.84 22.77
CA GLN A 484 26.02 21.93 22.17
C GLN A 484 26.56 23.36 22.04
N SER A 485 25.67 24.36 21.90
CA SER A 485 26.07 25.78 21.89
C SER A 485 26.29 26.34 23.29
N SER A 486 25.62 25.79 24.31
CA SER A 486 25.84 26.14 25.71
C SER A 486 27.14 25.57 26.29
N THR A 487 27.58 24.39 25.84
CA THR A 487 28.86 23.77 26.26
C THR A 487 30.09 24.31 25.53
N LYS A 488 29.91 25.16 24.52
CA LYS A 488 31.00 25.81 23.76
C LYS A 488 31.21 27.28 24.13
N LYS A 489 30.43 27.80 25.05
CA LYS A 489 30.69 29.07 25.75
C LYS A 489 31.29 28.75 27.11
#